data_AF-A0AAV3UKQ1-F1
#
_entry.id   AF-A0AAV3UKQ1-F1
#
_cell.length_a   1.000
_cell.length_b   1.000
_cell.length_c   1.000
_cell.angle_alpha   90.00
_cell.angle_beta   90.00
_cell.angle_gamma   90.00
#
_symmetry.space_group_name_H-M   'P 1'
#
loop_
_entity.id
_entity.type
_entity.pdbx_description
1 polymer ?
#
loop_
_entity_poly.entity_id
_entity_poly.type
_entity_poly.pdbx_seq_one_letter_code
_entity_poly.pdbx_strand_id
1 'polypeptide(L)'
;MAGTTTAQTTTAEPEPTLRTEYNSRKRYGSPGTSFDTFGDPDLWEAQEGEKMTDTKMKRTGSQSLKLTGQDGHHVILQRRLDEPMDFSNRDVSAMIRTTTPSKIGFYIYLYDTDGNHAVLELRSITYRTPDIGWFRTCPGIFGTSETGPDLANISRIKLQITNATSDDVEAWVDDLRFHPKPDKGYIILSWDDGKRSYYQHAASVHDKYDLPAVLTHPPKPEAVENNDFMSLDELHERQSKGDEIVAHGSVKNEFDEISESKLEGILRRNKQWLIDHEFDGANFVVYPGNSYDDTALDVIQKYHYMGGMNQSGNINTTGVHGFDPLVLPRTIGENLEISKQVVDNVEKYLNCGILNFHDFENDDTMPVADYKKLLAYIDNTSDIEVITFSDLWRMRRAKQ
;
A
#
# COMPACT_ATOMS: atom_id res chain seq x y z
N MET A 1 -21.08 -29.64 -29.79
CA MET A 1 -21.15 -29.35 -28.35
C MET A 1 -20.47 -28.02 -28.12
N ALA A 2 -21.13 -27.15 -27.37
CA ALA A 2 -20.88 -25.72 -27.30
C ALA A 2 -19.50 -25.39 -26.72
N GLY A 3 -18.77 -24.52 -27.41
CA GLY A 3 -17.61 -23.83 -26.86
C GLY A 3 -18.09 -22.69 -25.98
N THR A 4 -17.77 -22.76 -24.69
CA THR A 4 -18.05 -21.69 -23.74
C THR A 4 -16.90 -20.70 -23.81
N THR A 5 -17.05 -19.65 -24.61
CA THR A 5 -16.18 -18.49 -24.56
C THR A 5 -16.52 -17.71 -23.30
N THR A 6 -15.66 -17.79 -22.28
CA THR A 6 -15.79 -16.98 -21.07
C THR A 6 -15.45 -15.54 -21.45
N ALA A 7 -16.48 -14.68 -21.54
CA ALA A 7 -16.29 -13.25 -21.69
C ALA A 7 -15.61 -12.71 -20.42
N GLN A 8 -14.33 -12.34 -20.51
CA GLN A 8 -13.72 -11.42 -19.57
C GLN A 8 -14.44 -10.07 -19.73
N THR A 9 -15.34 -9.75 -18.81
CA THR A 9 -15.86 -8.39 -18.68
C THR A 9 -14.72 -7.51 -18.19
N THR A 10 -13.99 -6.90 -19.13
CA THR A 10 -13.17 -5.71 -18.89
C THR A 10 -14.12 -4.60 -18.43
N THR A 11 -14.38 -4.50 -17.13
CA THR A 11 -15.01 -3.31 -16.60
C THR A 11 -14.01 -2.19 -16.72
N ALA A 12 -14.18 -1.37 -17.77
CA ALA A 12 -13.46 -0.12 -17.96
C ALA A 12 -13.43 0.68 -16.64
N GLU A 13 -12.37 1.43 -16.43
CA GLU A 13 -12.30 2.34 -15.29
C GLU A 13 -13.40 3.39 -15.39
N PRO A 14 -14.03 3.75 -14.26
CA PRO A 14 -15.02 4.81 -14.29
C PRO A 14 -14.34 6.12 -14.67
N GLU A 15 -14.89 6.78 -15.70
CA GLU A 15 -14.49 8.13 -16.11
C GLU A 15 -14.37 9.04 -14.88
N PRO A 16 -13.26 9.77 -14.71
CA PRO A 16 -13.09 10.65 -13.57
C PRO A 16 -14.19 11.70 -13.48
N THR A 17 -14.90 11.70 -12.36
CA THR A 17 -15.83 12.77 -11.98
C THR A 17 -15.34 13.42 -10.70
N LEU A 18 -15.81 14.65 -10.41
CA LEU A 18 -15.29 15.41 -9.27
C LEU A 18 -15.45 14.66 -7.94
N ARG A 19 -16.52 13.89 -7.77
CA ARG A 19 -16.73 13.04 -6.59
C ARG A 19 -16.83 11.59 -7.01
N THR A 20 -16.26 10.70 -6.23
CA THR A 20 -16.43 9.26 -6.42
C THR A 20 -17.91 8.87 -6.34
N GLU A 21 -18.33 7.94 -7.18
CA GLU A 21 -19.70 7.41 -7.19
C GLU A 21 -20.03 6.60 -5.92
N TYR A 22 -19.00 6.06 -5.28
CA TYR A 22 -19.12 5.25 -4.07
C TYR A 22 -17.87 5.35 -3.21
N ASN A 23 -18.04 5.09 -1.92
CA ASN A 23 -16.95 4.93 -0.97
C ASN A 23 -16.20 3.61 -1.23
N SER A 24 -14.97 3.69 -1.74
CA SER A 24 -14.12 2.53 -2.06
C SER A 24 -13.76 1.72 -0.82
N ARG A 25 -13.36 2.38 0.28
CA ARG A 25 -13.01 1.73 1.56
C ARG A 25 -14.16 0.90 2.11
N LYS A 26 -15.39 1.39 2.00
CA LYS A 26 -16.60 0.66 2.41
C LYS A 26 -16.90 -0.49 1.47
N ARG A 27 -16.91 -0.24 0.15
CA ARG A 27 -17.25 -1.25 -0.87
C ARG A 27 -16.27 -2.42 -0.86
N TYR A 28 -15.00 -2.12 -0.62
CA TYR A 28 -13.91 -3.09 -0.69
C TYR A 28 -13.30 -3.40 0.67
N GLY A 29 -13.93 -3.02 1.79
CA GLY A 29 -13.35 -3.16 3.14
C GLY A 29 -13.20 -4.61 3.63
N SER A 30 -13.84 -5.56 2.96
CA SER A 30 -13.83 -6.98 3.28
C SER A 30 -13.66 -7.79 1.98
N PRO A 31 -12.47 -7.72 1.34
CA PRO A 31 -12.14 -8.51 0.14
C PRO A 31 -11.79 -9.96 0.51
N GLY A 32 -11.69 -10.86 -0.47
CA GLY A 32 -11.23 -12.23 -0.27
C GLY A 32 -12.08 -13.09 0.67
N THR A 33 -11.51 -14.21 1.10
CA THR A 33 -12.18 -15.20 1.95
C THR A 33 -11.86 -14.97 3.43
N SER A 34 -12.90 -14.91 4.26
CA SER A 34 -12.75 -14.79 5.71
C SER A 34 -12.04 -16.02 6.29
N PHE A 35 -10.98 -15.78 7.08
CA PHE A 35 -10.29 -16.82 7.83
C PHE A 35 -10.67 -16.78 9.32
N ASP A 36 -10.59 -15.60 9.94
CA ASP A 36 -10.89 -15.43 11.35
C ASP A 36 -11.41 -14.02 11.65
N THR A 37 -12.58 -13.94 12.28
CA THR A 37 -13.19 -12.68 12.77
C THR A 37 -13.03 -12.53 14.28
N PHE A 38 -12.16 -13.35 14.90
CA PHE A 38 -11.86 -13.40 16.32
C PHE A 38 -13.08 -13.65 17.21
N GLY A 39 -14.08 -14.37 16.67
CA GLY A 39 -15.26 -14.80 17.42
C GLY A 39 -14.95 -15.79 18.55
N ASP A 40 -13.83 -16.53 18.43
CA ASP A 40 -13.28 -17.39 19.47
C ASP A 40 -11.84 -16.93 19.81
N PRO A 41 -11.67 -16.12 20.86
CA PRO A 41 -10.38 -15.53 21.21
C PRO A 41 -9.41 -16.58 21.78
N ASP A 42 -9.90 -17.73 22.25
CA ASP A 42 -9.09 -18.77 22.91
C ASP A 42 -8.24 -19.55 21.90
N LEU A 43 -8.55 -19.45 20.59
CA LEU A 43 -7.71 -19.96 19.50
C LEU A 43 -6.37 -19.20 19.37
N TRP A 44 -6.25 -18.01 19.97
CA TRP A 44 -5.06 -17.16 19.89
C TRP A 44 -4.37 -17.06 21.26
N GLU A 45 -3.25 -17.74 21.43
CA GLU A 45 -2.48 -17.69 22.67
C GLU A 45 -1.57 -16.45 22.70
N ALA A 46 -1.63 -15.66 23.78
CA ALA A 46 -0.69 -14.55 23.98
C ALA A 46 0.63 -15.10 24.53
N GLN A 47 1.72 -14.90 23.79
CA GLN A 47 3.09 -15.28 24.19
C GLN A 47 3.81 -14.12 24.89
N GLU A 48 3.48 -12.89 24.50
CA GLU A 48 4.02 -11.64 25.08
C GLU A 48 2.95 -10.56 24.98
N GLY A 49 2.95 -9.60 25.91
CA GLY A 49 1.96 -8.54 26.00
C GLY A 49 0.57 -9.04 26.42
N GLU A 50 -0.41 -8.15 26.36
CA GLU A 50 -1.78 -8.45 26.75
C GLU A 50 -2.73 -8.52 25.56
N LYS A 51 -3.69 -9.45 25.64
CA LYS A 51 -4.79 -9.61 24.68
C LYS A 51 -6.13 -9.53 25.42
N MET A 52 -7.03 -8.68 24.96
CA MET A 52 -8.39 -8.55 25.50
C MET A 52 -9.41 -8.51 24.37
N THR A 53 -10.57 -9.14 24.56
CA THR A 53 -11.70 -9.01 23.61
C THR A 53 -12.34 -7.64 23.71
N ASP A 54 -12.63 -7.00 22.58
CA ASP A 54 -13.36 -5.73 22.53
C ASP A 54 -14.63 -5.85 21.68
N THR A 55 -15.79 -5.71 22.33
CA THR A 55 -17.11 -5.79 21.66
C THR A 55 -17.60 -4.45 21.13
N LYS A 56 -16.94 -3.34 21.47
CA LYS A 56 -17.27 -1.99 21.03
C LYS A 56 -16.36 -1.57 19.87
N MET A 57 -15.06 -1.74 20.02
CA MET A 57 -14.06 -1.40 19.02
C MET A 57 -13.83 -2.58 18.07
N LYS A 58 -14.80 -2.85 17.20
CA LYS A 58 -14.73 -3.96 16.22
C LYS A 58 -15.08 -3.51 14.82
N ARG A 59 -14.57 -4.21 13.82
CA ARG A 59 -14.84 -3.96 12.41
C ARG A 59 -15.84 -4.94 11.82
N THR A 60 -15.75 -6.21 12.21
CA THR A 60 -16.65 -7.29 11.80
C THR A 60 -17.02 -8.18 12.99
N GLY A 61 -17.89 -9.17 12.76
CA GLY A 61 -18.21 -10.17 13.78
C GLY A 61 -18.78 -9.60 15.09
N SER A 62 -18.58 -10.35 16.17
CA SER A 62 -19.05 -10.01 17.51
C SER A 62 -18.04 -9.18 18.31
N GLN A 63 -16.75 -9.26 17.99
CA GLN A 63 -15.65 -8.62 18.73
C GLN A 63 -14.37 -8.54 17.88
N SER A 64 -13.40 -7.75 18.35
CA SER A 64 -12.01 -7.77 17.89
C SER A 64 -11.08 -8.18 19.04
N LEU A 65 -9.78 -8.30 18.75
CA LEU A 65 -8.75 -8.42 19.79
C LEU A 65 -8.04 -7.09 19.97
N LYS A 66 -8.13 -6.53 21.17
CA LYS A 66 -7.28 -5.44 21.66
C LYS A 66 -5.95 -6.01 22.15
N LEU A 67 -4.86 -5.39 21.72
CA LEU A 67 -3.47 -5.75 21.98
C LEU A 67 -2.79 -4.59 22.68
N THR A 68 -2.23 -4.84 23.86
CA THR A 68 -1.52 -3.83 24.66
C THR A 68 -0.11 -4.30 24.97
N GLY A 69 0.89 -3.50 24.56
CA GLY A 69 2.29 -3.69 24.93
C GLY A 69 2.73 -2.58 25.86
N GLN A 70 3.48 -2.90 26.91
CA GLN A 70 3.94 -1.95 27.93
C GLN A 70 5.45 -2.09 28.15
N ASP A 71 6.10 -1.05 28.66
CA ASP A 71 7.52 -1.09 29.04
C ASP A 71 8.47 -1.58 27.94
N GLY A 72 8.17 -1.28 26.66
CA GLY A 72 8.95 -1.74 25.51
C GLY A 72 8.77 -3.20 25.13
N HIS A 73 7.79 -3.90 25.71
CA HIS A 73 7.42 -5.26 25.33
C HIS A 73 6.49 -5.29 24.13
N HIS A 74 6.77 -6.23 23.23
CA HIS A 74 5.92 -6.49 22.06
C HIS A 74 4.62 -7.17 22.50
N VAL A 75 3.63 -7.19 21.60
CA VAL A 75 2.48 -8.08 21.76
C VAL A 75 2.57 -9.18 20.72
N ILE A 76 2.62 -10.43 21.17
CA ILE A 76 2.75 -11.60 20.30
C ILE A 76 1.58 -12.54 20.56
N LEU A 77 0.77 -12.77 19.53
CA LEU A 77 -0.27 -13.79 19.53
C LEU A 77 0.12 -14.93 18.62
N GLN A 78 -0.29 -16.14 18.98
CA GLN A 78 -0.01 -17.33 18.21
C GLN A 78 -1.26 -18.19 18.09
N ARG A 79 -1.54 -18.68 16.90
CA ARG A 79 -2.57 -19.69 16.63
C ARG A 79 -1.93 -20.87 15.90
N ARG A 80 -2.09 -22.06 16.47
CA ARG A 80 -1.82 -23.32 15.76
C ARG A 80 -3.04 -23.65 14.90
N LEU A 81 -2.79 -24.07 13.67
CA LEU A 81 -3.85 -24.55 12.79
C LEU A 81 -4.17 -26.01 13.12
N ASP A 82 -5.44 -26.39 13.01
CA ASP A 82 -5.89 -27.76 13.27
C ASP A 82 -5.20 -28.75 12.32
N GLU A 83 -5.02 -28.32 11.06
CA GLU A 83 -4.27 -29.03 10.03
C GLU A 83 -3.37 -28.02 9.27
N PRO A 84 -2.21 -28.44 8.74
CA PRO A 84 -1.40 -27.60 7.88
C PRO A 84 -2.18 -27.07 6.66
N MET A 85 -1.93 -25.83 6.28
CA MET A 85 -2.59 -25.16 5.17
C MET A 85 -1.57 -24.64 4.14
N ASP A 86 -1.97 -24.68 2.87
CA ASP A 86 -1.20 -24.17 1.75
C ASP A 86 -1.39 -22.65 1.55
N PHE A 87 -0.29 -21.91 1.67
CA PHE A 87 -0.14 -20.47 1.45
C PHE A 87 0.67 -20.14 0.18
N SER A 88 1.11 -21.14 -0.58
CA SER A 88 1.96 -20.95 -1.77
C SER A 88 1.31 -20.02 -2.80
N ASN A 89 -0.02 -20.05 -2.90
CA ASN A 89 -0.82 -19.23 -3.81
C ASN A 89 -1.78 -18.28 -3.08
N ARG A 90 -1.46 -17.90 -1.83
CA ARG A 90 -2.34 -17.06 -1.01
C ARG A 90 -1.59 -15.94 -0.29
N ASP A 91 -2.17 -14.74 -0.33
CA ASP A 91 -1.78 -13.63 0.53
C ASP A 91 -2.70 -13.57 1.77
N VAL A 92 -2.19 -12.97 2.84
CA VAL A 92 -2.92 -12.77 4.10
C VAL A 92 -3.10 -11.30 4.37
N SER A 93 -4.32 -10.90 4.73
CA SER A 93 -4.62 -9.54 5.18
C SER A 93 -5.24 -9.54 6.56
N ALA A 94 -5.10 -8.44 7.28
CA ALA A 94 -5.76 -8.16 8.55
C ALA A 94 -6.38 -6.76 8.54
N MET A 95 -7.50 -6.57 9.25
CA MET A 95 -7.91 -5.24 9.68
C MET A 95 -7.12 -4.85 10.92
N ILE A 96 -6.56 -3.65 10.89
CA ILE A 96 -5.80 -3.07 12.01
C ILE A 96 -6.38 -1.69 12.32
N ARG A 97 -6.40 -1.36 13.60
CA ARG A 97 -6.57 0.00 14.11
C ARG A 97 -5.56 0.21 15.22
N THR A 98 -5.03 1.40 15.36
CA THR A 98 -4.15 1.71 16.48
C THR A 98 -4.28 3.17 16.85
N THR A 99 -4.11 3.44 18.14
CA THR A 99 -4.02 4.79 18.67
C THR A 99 -2.58 5.28 18.85
N THR A 100 -1.61 4.42 18.50
CA THR A 100 -0.17 4.65 18.64
C THR A 100 0.59 4.31 17.34
N PRO A 101 0.13 4.78 16.17
CA PRO A 101 0.63 4.31 14.87
C PRO A 101 2.12 4.57 14.62
N SER A 102 2.68 5.62 15.22
CA SER A 102 4.11 5.94 15.10
C SER A 102 5.03 5.07 15.95
N LYS A 103 4.46 4.23 16.82
CA LYS A 103 5.21 3.40 17.79
C LYS A 103 5.20 1.92 17.44
N ILE A 104 4.38 1.52 16.46
CA ILE A 104 4.15 0.12 16.13
C ILE A 104 4.48 -0.19 14.67
N GLY A 105 4.93 -1.42 14.44
CA GLY A 105 4.80 -2.15 13.19
C GLY A 105 3.91 -3.37 13.41
N PHE A 106 3.29 -3.85 12.34
CA PHE A 106 2.46 -5.06 12.37
C PHE A 106 3.09 -6.15 11.52
N TYR A 107 3.18 -7.34 12.10
CA TYR A 107 3.82 -8.49 11.48
C TYR A 107 2.90 -9.70 11.52
N ILE A 108 2.88 -10.44 10.42
CA ILE A 108 2.29 -11.77 10.33
C ILE A 108 3.42 -12.76 10.05
N TYR A 109 3.55 -13.75 10.91
CA TYR A 109 4.50 -14.85 10.72
C TYR A 109 3.74 -16.10 10.30
N LEU A 110 4.22 -16.76 9.26
CA LEU A 110 3.74 -18.05 8.80
C LEU A 110 4.82 -19.09 9.07
N TYR A 111 4.54 -20.06 9.92
CA TYR A 111 5.47 -21.14 10.27
C TYR A 111 5.04 -22.45 9.62
N ASP A 112 5.97 -23.14 8.96
CA ASP A 112 5.75 -24.49 8.47
C ASP A 112 5.76 -25.53 9.61
N THR A 113 5.68 -26.82 9.27
CA THR A 113 5.72 -27.91 10.25
C THR A 113 7.10 -28.12 10.89
N ASP A 114 8.16 -27.64 10.25
CA ASP A 114 9.55 -27.79 10.71
C ASP A 114 10.01 -26.57 11.52
N GLY A 115 9.19 -25.52 11.59
CA GLY A 115 9.46 -24.29 12.34
C GLY A 115 10.19 -23.22 11.54
N ASN A 116 10.43 -23.42 10.24
CA ASN A 116 10.88 -22.35 9.35
C ASN A 116 9.73 -21.36 9.14
N HIS A 117 10.05 -20.11 8.80
CA HIS A 117 9.02 -19.08 8.70
C HIS A 117 9.23 -18.05 7.60
N ALA A 118 8.12 -17.48 7.15
CA ALA A 118 8.05 -16.22 6.42
C ALA A 118 7.53 -15.13 7.35
N VAL A 119 8.06 -13.92 7.19
CA VAL A 119 7.63 -12.71 7.89
C VAL A 119 7.01 -11.77 6.87
N LEU A 120 5.73 -11.44 7.08
CA LEU A 120 5.03 -10.41 6.34
C LEU A 120 5.00 -9.15 7.21
N GLU A 121 5.39 -8.00 6.67
CA GLU A 121 5.60 -6.78 7.44
C GLU A 121 4.80 -5.60 6.88
N LEU A 122 4.12 -4.88 7.78
CA LEU A 122 3.73 -3.49 7.60
C LEU A 122 4.51 -2.65 8.60
N ARG A 123 5.55 -1.98 8.12
CA ARG A 123 6.39 -1.10 8.95
C ARG A 123 5.80 0.31 8.99
N SER A 124 5.88 0.99 10.14
CA SER A 124 5.59 2.41 10.31
C SER A 124 4.26 2.88 9.69
N ILE A 125 3.14 2.68 10.39
CA ILE A 125 1.80 2.87 9.82
C ILE A 125 1.53 4.30 9.35
N THR A 126 1.88 5.30 10.15
CA THR A 126 1.86 6.73 9.80
C THR A 126 2.79 7.47 10.77
N TYR A 127 3.25 8.67 10.39
CA TYR A 127 4.12 9.47 11.25
C TYR A 127 3.39 10.10 12.44
N ARG A 128 2.07 10.33 12.36
CA ARG A 128 1.33 11.16 13.34
C ARG A 128 -0.14 10.77 13.46
N THR A 129 -0.77 11.33 14.49
CA THR A 129 -2.17 11.20 14.98
C THR A 129 -2.48 10.07 15.96
N PRO A 130 -3.45 10.29 16.88
CA PRO A 130 -3.77 9.32 17.91
C PRO A 130 -4.81 8.28 17.48
N ASP A 131 -5.37 8.33 16.26
CA ASP A 131 -6.28 7.30 15.76
C ASP A 131 -6.41 7.36 14.23
N ILE A 132 -5.96 6.31 13.56
CA ILE A 132 -6.01 6.19 12.10
C ILE A 132 -7.28 5.50 11.59
N GLY A 133 -8.19 5.16 12.50
CA GLY A 133 -9.36 4.35 12.19
C GLY A 133 -8.98 2.91 11.80
N TRP A 134 -9.97 2.18 11.33
CA TRP A 134 -9.75 0.83 10.81
C TRP A 134 -9.24 0.90 9.38
N PHE A 135 -8.14 0.23 9.08
CA PHE A 135 -7.67 0.00 7.72
C PHE A 135 -7.24 -1.45 7.55
N ARG A 136 -7.29 -1.92 6.30
CA ARG A 136 -6.81 -3.25 5.93
C ARG A 136 -5.39 -3.18 5.40
N THR A 137 -4.52 -4.03 5.95
CA THR A 137 -3.20 -4.28 5.39
C THR A 137 -3.09 -5.70 4.85
N CYS A 138 -2.40 -5.86 3.73
CA CYS A 138 -2.09 -7.15 3.10
C CYS A 138 -0.58 -7.24 2.88
N PRO A 139 0.22 -7.25 3.96
CA PRO A 139 1.66 -7.09 3.86
C PRO A 139 2.28 -8.22 3.05
N GLY A 140 3.21 -7.88 2.17
CA GLY A 140 4.00 -8.88 1.43
C GLY A 140 5.10 -9.49 2.30
N ILE A 141 5.78 -10.50 1.78
CA ILE A 141 6.90 -11.15 2.48
C ILE A 141 8.10 -10.19 2.51
N PHE A 142 8.52 -9.84 3.72
CA PHE A 142 9.72 -9.05 4.00
C PHE A 142 10.97 -9.94 4.03
N GLY A 143 10.86 -11.09 4.69
CA GLY A 143 11.99 -12.01 4.87
C GLY A 143 11.56 -13.39 5.32
N THR A 144 12.53 -14.29 5.38
CA THR A 144 12.34 -15.69 5.81
C THR A 144 13.43 -16.11 6.79
N SER A 145 13.21 -17.23 7.48
CA SER A 145 14.30 -17.98 8.09
C SER A 145 15.32 -18.42 7.03
N GLU A 146 16.53 -18.77 7.45
CA GLU A 146 17.66 -19.14 6.58
C GLU A 146 17.31 -20.27 5.59
N THR A 147 16.64 -21.33 6.07
CA THR A 147 16.19 -22.46 5.23
C THR A 147 15.04 -22.09 4.28
N GLY A 148 14.30 -21.02 4.58
CA GLY A 148 13.00 -20.72 3.95
C GLY A 148 11.88 -21.67 4.44
N PRO A 149 10.61 -21.20 4.51
CA PRO A 149 9.49 -22.04 4.88
C PRO A 149 8.93 -22.85 3.70
N ASP A 150 8.41 -24.04 3.99
CA ASP A 150 7.47 -24.71 3.10
C ASP A 150 6.08 -24.06 3.20
N LEU A 151 5.78 -23.14 2.29
CA LEU A 151 4.49 -22.45 2.24
C LEU A 151 3.31 -23.39 1.95
N ALA A 152 3.54 -24.61 1.46
CA ALA A 152 2.47 -25.59 1.25
C ALA A 152 1.99 -26.24 2.56
N ASN A 153 2.78 -26.14 3.63
CA ASN A 153 2.57 -26.85 4.89
C ASN A 153 2.65 -25.92 6.12
N ILE A 154 2.02 -24.74 6.05
CA ILE A 154 1.97 -23.81 7.19
C ILE A 154 1.10 -24.39 8.29
N SER A 155 1.67 -24.57 9.48
CA SER A 155 1.00 -25.17 10.64
C SER A 155 0.62 -24.16 11.72
N ARG A 156 1.16 -22.93 11.63
CA ARG A 156 1.01 -21.92 12.68
C ARG A 156 1.13 -20.50 12.14
N ILE A 157 0.24 -19.64 12.63
CA ILE A 157 0.23 -18.20 12.35
C ILE A 157 0.55 -17.46 13.64
N LYS A 158 1.45 -16.47 13.56
CA LYS A 158 1.70 -15.54 14.65
C LYS A 158 1.42 -14.12 14.19
N LEU A 159 0.75 -13.35 15.05
CA LEU A 159 0.57 -11.91 14.88
C LEU A 159 1.48 -11.20 15.87
N GLN A 160 2.14 -10.14 15.43
CA GLN A 160 2.98 -9.34 16.32
C GLN A 160 2.76 -7.85 16.08
N ILE A 161 2.58 -7.13 17.18
CA ILE A 161 2.66 -5.67 17.25
C ILE A 161 3.98 -5.34 17.93
N THR A 162 4.86 -4.59 17.27
CA THR A 162 6.11 -4.16 17.91
C THR A 162 5.84 -3.01 18.88
N ASN A 163 6.59 -3.02 19.97
CA ASN A 163 6.81 -1.86 20.81
C ASN A 163 8.32 -1.70 20.94
N ALA A 164 8.88 -0.69 20.28
CA ALA A 164 10.31 -0.38 20.40
C ALA A 164 10.54 0.87 21.25
N THR A 165 9.54 1.29 22.03
CA THR A 165 9.55 2.53 22.81
C THR A 165 9.31 2.23 24.28
N SER A 166 9.67 3.16 25.17
CA SER A 166 9.33 3.03 26.60
C SER A 166 7.85 3.25 26.90
N ASP A 167 7.07 3.71 25.92
CA ASP A 167 5.67 4.03 26.11
C ASP A 167 4.79 2.82 25.80
N ASP A 168 3.58 2.83 26.34
CA ASP A 168 2.55 1.86 26.00
C ASP A 168 2.15 1.98 24.53
N VAL A 169 1.89 0.83 23.92
CA VAL A 169 1.31 0.72 22.58
C VAL A 169 -0.02 -0.02 22.64
N GLU A 170 -0.93 0.41 21.79
CA GLU A 170 -2.29 -0.10 21.73
C GLU A 170 -2.70 -0.29 20.27
N ALA A 171 -3.17 -1.50 19.96
CA ALA A 171 -3.70 -1.83 18.64
C ALA A 171 -4.90 -2.77 18.77
N TRP A 172 -5.72 -2.81 17.72
CA TRP A 172 -6.76 -3.80 17.55
C TRP A 172 -6.52 -4.54 16.24
N VAL A 173 -6.75 -5.84 16.27
CA VAL A 173 -6.77 -6.69 15.08
C VAL A 173 -8.15 -7.33 14.92
N ASP A 174 -8.64 -7.36 13.68
CA ASP A 174 -9.91 -7.97 13.30
C ASP A 174 -9.83 -8.53 11.87
N ASP A 175 -10.78 -9.38 11.50
CA ASP A 175 -11.07 -9.85 10.13
C ASP A 175 -9.83 -10.24 9.31
N LEU A 176 -9.17 -11.32 9.76
CA LEU A 176 -8.12 -11.99 9.00
C LEU A 176 -8.71 -12.68 7.77
N ARG A 177 -8.05 -12.49 6.62
CA ARG A 177 -8.56 -12.99 5.33
C ARG A 177 -7.45 -13.48 4.42
N PHE A 178 -7.84 -14.38 3.51
CA PHE A 178 -7.00 -14.88 2.44
C PHE A 178 -7.41 -14.31 1.09
N HIS A 179 -6.41 -14.07 0.25
CA HIS A 179 -6.54 -13.58 -1.12
C HIS A 179 -5.74 -14.48 -2.05
N PRO A 180 -6.17 -14.68 -3.31
CA PRO A 180 -5.32 -15.33 -4.29
C PRO A 180 -4.05 -14.49 -4.53
N LYS A 181 -2.93 -15.14 -4.87
CA LYS A 181 -1.79 -14.43 -5.44
C LYS A 181 -2.06 -14.10 -6.92
N PRO A 182 -1.49 -13.00 -7.44
CA PRO A 182 -1.47 -12.73 -8.87
C PRO A 182 -0.56 -13.72 -9.62
N ASP A 183 -0.61 -13.69 -10.95
CA ASP A 183 0.22 -14.54 -11.81
C ASP A 183 1.68 -14.06 -11.91
N LYS A 184 1.95 -12.79 -11.53
CA LYS A 184 3.26 -12.13 -11.60
C LYS A 184 3.46 -11.16 -10.44
N GLY A 185 4.71 -10.79 -10.19
CA GLY A 185 5.03 -9.64 -9.35
C GLY A 185 4.73 -8.31 -10.06
N TYR A 186 4.44 -7.26 -9.29
CA TYR A 186 4.19 -5.92 -9.83
C TYR A 186 5.05 -4.85 -9.17
N ILE A 187 5.53 -3.90 -9.96
CA ILE A 187 6.25 -2.72 -9.49
C ILE A 187 5.51 -1.46 -9.93
N ILE A 188 5.40 -0.48 -9.03
CA ILE A 188 4.93 0.86 -9.34
C ILE A 188 6.06 1.84 -9.06
N LEU A 189 6.39 2.67 -10.03
CA LEU A 189 7.39 3.72 -9.94
C LEU A 189 6.68 5.07 -9.73
N SER A 190 6.52 5.48 -8.48
CA SER A 190 5.78 6.68 -8.08
C SER A 190 6.72 7.87 -7.94
N TRP A 191 6.50 8.93 -8.70
CA TRP A 191 7.24 10.19 -8.63
C TRP A 191 6.34 11.30 -8.11
N ASP A 192 6.68 11.78 -6.92
CA ASP A 192 5.91 12.78 -6.19
C ASP A 192 6.37 14.21 -6.56
N ASP A 193 5.65 15.22 -6.10
CA ASP A 193 5.88 16.66 -6.32
C ASP A 193 5.81 17.21 -7.75
N GLY A 194 5.67 16.39 -8.79
CA GLY A 194 5.56 16.85 -10.18
C GLY A 194 6.80 17.62 -10.66
N LYS A 195 7.96 17.31 -10.08
CA LYS A 195 9.24 17.97 -10.35
C LYS A 195 9.73 17.70 -11.76
N ARG A 196 10.34 18.71 -12.37
CA ARG A 196 10.83 18.62 -13.76
C ARG A 196 12.04 17.70 -13.92
N SER A 197 12.75 17.43 -12.83
CA SER A 197 13.93 16.56 -12.82
C SER A 197 13.63 15.13 -13.30
N TYR A 198 12.43 14.59 -13.05
CA TYR A 198 11.95 13.34 -13.66
C TYR A 198 11.99 13.42 -15.20
N TYR A 199 11.33 14.44 -15.77
CA TYR A 199 11.26 14.64 -17.22
C TYR A 199 12.65 14.77 -17.84
N GLN A 200 13.56 15.49 -17.17
CA GLN A 200 14.92 15.74 -17.66
C GLN A 200 15.85 14.53 -17.60
N HIS A 201 15.67 13.63 -16.62
CA HIS A 201 16.68 12.64 -16.29
C HIS A 201 16.20 11.18 -16.34
N ALA A 202 14.91 10.94 -16.10
CA ALA A 202 14.31 9.61 -16.00
C ALA A 202 13.43 9.26 -17.20
N ALA A 203 12.61 10.19 -17.71
CA ALA A 203 11.60 9.94 -18.76
C ALA A 203 12.14 9.16 -19.98
N SER A 204 13.28 9.58 -20.54
CA SER A 204 13.89 8.89 -21.70
C SER A 204 14.31 7.44 -21.42
N VAL A 205 14.57 7.09 -20.16
CA VAL A 205 14.96 5.73 -19.76
C VAL A 205 13.73 4.86 -19.51
N HIS A 206 12.65 5.45 -18.98
CA HIS A 206 11.33 4.81 -18.95
C HIS A 206 10.87 4.45 -20.36
N ASP A 207 10.91 5.41 -21.29
CA ASP A 207 10.54 5.20 -22.70
C ASP A 207 11.40 4.12 -23.38
N LYS A 208 12.68 4.01 -23.01
CA LYS A 208 13.60 3.00 -23.56
C LYS A 208 13.20 1.58 -23.15
N TYR A 209 12.76 1.41 -21.90
CA TYR A 209 12.42 0.10 -21.32
C TYR A 209 10.91 -0.17 -21.31
N ASP A 210 10.09 0.74 -21.85
CA ASP A 210 8.62 0.64 -21.86
C ASP A 210 8.04 0.45 -20.44
N LEU A 211 8.61 1.17 -19.46
CA LEU A 211 8.19 1.10 -18.06
C LEU A 211 7.37 2.35 -17.71
N PRO A 212 6.05 2.25 -17.44
CA PRO A 212 5.26 3.41 -17.07
C PRO A 212 5.64 3.92 -15.67
N ALA A 213 5.45 5.21 -15.43
CA ALA A 213 5.54 5.83 -14.11
C ALA A 213 4.18 6.36 -13.65
N VAL A 214 4.00 6.47 -12.33
CA VAL A 214 2.91 7.25 -11.72
C VAL A 214 3.50 8.59 -11.30
N LEU A 215 3.06 9.68 -11.90
CA LEU A 215 3.56 11.03 -11.62
C LEU A 215 2.46 11.82 -10.92
N THR A 216 2.78 12.47 -9.81
CA THR A 216 1.83 13.43 -9.23
C THR A 216 1.92 14.76 -9.99
N HIS A 217 0.80 15.47 -10.18
CA HIS A 217 0.88 16.86 -10.61
C HIS A 217 1.57 17.72 -9.53
N PRO A 218 2.09 18.92 -9.87
CA PRO A 218 2.71 19.81 -8.88
C PRO A 218 1.79 20.10 -7.69
N PRO A 219 2.29 20.23 -6.44
CA PRO A 219 1.45 20.38 -5.22
C PRO A 219 0.43 21.52 -5.26
N LYS A 220 0.64 22.48 -6.16
CA LYS A 220 -0.33 23.49 -6.57
C LYS A 220 -0.45 23.45 -8.10
N PRO A 221 -1.67 23.36 -8.67
CA PRO A 221 -1.83 23.33 -10.11
C PRO A 221 -1.17 24.48 -10.86
N GLU A 222 -1.15 25.69 -10.29
CA GLU A 222 -0.54 26.86 -10.93
C GLU A 222 1.00 26.78 -11.03
N ALA A 223 1.63 25.81 -10.34
CA ALA A 223 3.07 25.63 -10.37
C ALA A 223 3.59 25.03 -11.68
N VAL A 224 2.72 24.53 -12.56
CA VAL A 224 3.10 24.10 -13.93
C VAL A 224 3.68 25.25 -14.77
N GLU A 225 3.45 26.51 -14.37
CA GLU A 225 4.03 27.70 -14.99
C GLU A 225 5.47 28.00 -14.52
N ASN A 226 5.97 27.25 -13.53
CA ASN A 226 7.34 27.39 -13.02
C ASN A 226 8.23 26.29 -13.61
N ASN A 227 9.42 26.70 -14.09
CA ASN A 227 10.42 25.82 -14.68
C ASN A 227 10.98 24.72 -13.75
N ASP A 228 10.77 24.83 -12.43
CA ASP A 228 11.13 23.80 -11.45
C ASP A 228 10.22 22.56 -11.51
N PHE A 229 9.02 22.73 -12.07
CA PHE A 229 8.00 21.69 -12.20
C PHE A 229 7.79 21.33 -13.67
N MET A 230 7.24 20.14 -13.92
CA MET A 230 6.80 19.81 -15.27
C MET A 230 5.71 20.77 -15.73
N SER A 231 5.83 21.27 -16.94
CA SER A 231 4.78 22.07 -17.57
C SER A 231 3.56 21.21 -17.90
N LEU A 232 2.42 21.85 -18.18
CA LEU A 232 1.21 21.14 -18.62
C LEU A 232 1.47 20.31 -19.89
N ASP A 233 2.21 20.86 -20.85
CA ASP A 233 2.58 20.15 -22.09
C ASP A 233 3.49 18.94 -21.80
N GLU A 234 4.46 19.09 -20.89
CA GLU A 234 5.34 17.99 -20.48
C GLU A 234 4.53 16.88 -19.79
N LEU A 235 3.56 17.22 -18.93
CA LEU A 235 2.66 16.24 -18.29
C LEU A 235 1.78 15.49 -19.32
N HIS A 236 1.22 16.19 -20.31
CA HIS A 236 0.46 15.55 -21.39
C HIS A 236 1.34 14.65 -22.27
N GLU A 237 2.56 15.08 -22.56
CA GLU A 237 3.53 14.23 -23.26
C GLU A 237 3.79 12.95 -22.47
N ARG A 238 4.03 13.05 -21.16
CA ARG A 238 4.22 11.87 -20.29
C ARG A 238 2.99 10.96 -20.29
N GLN A 239 1.78 11.49 -20.21
CA GLN A 239 0.56 10.68 -20.35
C GLN A 239 0.50 9.94 -21.69
N SER A 240 0.83 10.62 -22.79
CA SER A 240 0.85 10.00 -24.12
C SER A 240 1.90 8.87 -24.27
N LYS A 241 2.90 8.84 -23.38
CA LYS A 241 3.92 7.80 -23.28
C LYS A 241 3.56 6.66 -22.32
N GLY A 242 2.39 6.73 -21.68
CA GLY A 242 1.89 5.70 -20.76
C GLY A 242 2.11 6.00 -19.29
N ASP A 243 2.71 7.14 -18.93
CA ASP A 243 2.78 7.55 -17.53
C ASP A 243 1.40 8.02 -17.04
N GLU A 244 1.08 7.75 -15.78
CA GLU A 244 -0.20 8.14 -15.19
C GLU A 244 -0.04 9.41 -14.36
N ILE A 245 -0.87 10.42 -14.62
CA ILE A 245 -0.84 11.69 -13.86
C ILE A 245 -1.92 11.69 -12.77
N VAL A 246 -1.51 11.73 -11.51
CA VAL A 246 -2.39 11.60 -10.34
C VAL A 246 -2.39 12.85 -9.44
N ALA A 247 -3.34 12.92 -8.50
CA ALA A 247 -3.38 14.02 -7.55
C ALA A 247 -2.24 13.97 -6.54
N HIS A 248 -1.69 15.14 -6.20
CA HIS A 248 -0.91 15.30 -4.98
C HIS A 248 -1.67 16.14 -3.95
N GLY A 249 -1.37 16.00 -2.66
CA GLY A 249 -1.77 16.99 -1.67
C GLY A 249 -0.88 18.24 -1.70
N SER A 250 -0.93 19.03 -0.62
CA SER A 250 -0.12 20.24 -0.49
C SER A 250 1.12 19.98 0.36
N VAL A 251 2.33 20.21 -0.18
CA VAL A 251 3.61 20.07 0.55
C VAL A 251 3.76 20.92 1.81
N LYS A 252 2.93 21.96 1.99
CA LYS A 252 2.99 22.84 3.17
C LYS A 252 2.06 22.41 4.31
N ASN A 253 1.11 21.51 4.06
CA ASN A 253 0.19 21.10 5.10
C ASN A 253 -0.12 19.60 4.94
N GLU A 254 0.29 18.83 5.94
CA GLU A 254 -0.06 17.42 6.09
C GLU A 254 -1.59 17.30 6.25
N PHE A 255 -2.17 16.18 5.78
CA PHE A 255 -3.63 16.04 5.69
C PHE A 255 -4.33 15.94 7.05
N ASP A 256 -3.64 15.42 8.04
CA ASP A 256 -4.09 15.32 9.43
C ASP A 256 -3.91 16.61 10.25
N GLU A 257 -3.13 17.58 9.74
CA GLU A 257 -2.85 18.85 10.43
C GLU A 257 -3.77 20.00 9.97
N ILE A 258 -4.68 19.73 9.04
CA ILE A 258 -5.61 20.73 8.49
C ILE A 258 -7.06 20.40 8.78
N SER A 259 -7.90 21.44 8.80
CA SER A 259 -9.34 21.25 8.95
C SER A 259 -9.91 20.45 7.77
N GLU A 260 -10.95 19.64 8.03
CA GLU A 260 -11.71 18.92 7.01
C GLU A 260 -12.09 19.83 5.83
N SER A 261 -12.58 21.04 6.12
CA SER A 261 -12.96 22.01 5.07
C SER A 261 -11.80 22.46 4.18
N LYS A 262 -10.59 22.56 4.73
CA LYS A 262 -9.38 22.93 3.99
C LYS A 262 -8.89 21.75 3.17
N LEU A 263 -8.89 20.54 3.73
CA LEU A 263 -8.58 19.30 3.02
C LEU A 263 -9.55 19.09 1.84
N GLU A 264 -10.86 19.20 2.08
CA GLU A 264 -11.88 19.12 1.04
C GLU A 264 -11.64 20.16 -0.08
N GLY A 265 -11.29 21.39 0.29
CA GLY A 265 -10.93 22.43 -0.67
C GLY A 265 -9.70 22.09 -1.52
N ILE A 266 -8.67 21.46 -0.95
CA ILE A 266 -7.46 21.02 -1.66
C ILE A 266 -7.81 19.89 -2.63
N LEU A 267 -8.42 18.82 -2.14
CA LEU A 267 -8.75 17.64 -2.94
C LEU A 267 -9.69 17.99 -4.09
N ARG A 268 -10.73 18.78 -3.83
CA ARG A 268 -11.65 19.24 -4.87
C ARG A 268 -10.95 20.05 -5.96
N ARG A 269 -10.05 20.97 -5.60
CA ARG A 269 -9.31 21.78 -6.59
C ARG A 269 -8.40 20.92 -7.44
N ASN A 270 -7.65 20.03 -6.82
CA ASN A 270 -6.66 19.18 -7.51
C ASN A 270 -7.36 18.18 -8.42
N LYS A 271 -8.42 17.52 -7.93
CA LYS A 271 -9.27 16.62 -8.72
C LYS A 271 -9.91 17.34 -9.90
N GLN A 272 -10.47 18.54 -9.70
CA GLN A 272 -11.07 19.32 -10.78
C GLN A 272 -10.04 19.70 -11.84
N TRP A 273 -8.84 20.15 -11.42
CA TRP A 273 -7.78 20.49 -12.36
C TRP A 273 -7.38 19.29 -13.21
N LEU A 274 -7.23 18.09 -12.64
CA LEU A 274 -6.92 16.89 -13.41
C LEU A 274 -8.03 16.54 -14.42
N ILE A 275 -9.30 16.69 -14.04
CA ILE A 275 -10.44 16.45 -14.94
C ILE A 275 -10.46 17.48 -16.07
N ASP A 276 -10.28 18.76 -15.76
CA ASP A 276 -10.33 19.86 -16.74
C ASP A 276 -9.21 19.74 -17.79
N HIS A 277 -8.13 19.05 -17.45
CA HIS A 277 -6.99 18.77 -18.33
C HIS A 277 -6.93 17.30 -18.77
N GLU A 278 -8.04 16.55 -18.69
CA GLU A 278 -8.15 15.21 -19.28
C GLU A 278 -7.04 14.22 -18.83
N PHE A 279 -6.63 14.30 -17.56
CA PHE A 279 -5.69 13.35 -16.98
C PHE A 279 -6.41 12.10 -16.42
N ASP A 280 -6.01 10.92 -16.88
CA ASP A 280 -6.70 9.65 -16.59
C ASP A 280 -6.59 9.25 -15.10
N GLY A 281 -5.44 9.56 -14.49
CA GLY A 281 -5.12 9.25 -13.09
C GLY A 281 -5.84 10.12 -12.06
N ALA A 282 -6.78 10.98 -12.48
CA ALA A 282 -7.53 11.86 -11.60
C ALA A 282 -8.21 11.12 -10.44
N ASN A 283 -8.54 9.84 -10.58
CA ASN A 283 -9.18 9.01 -9.55
C ASN A 283 -8.27 8.64 -8.38
N PHE A 284 -6.99 8.99 -8.44
CA PHE A 284 -5.98 8.59 -7.46
C PHE A 284 -5.27 9.78 -6.84
N VAL A 285 -4.72 9.56 -5.66
CA VAL A 285 -4.07 10.62 -4.87
C VAL A 285 -2.91 10.09 -4.04
N VAL A 286 -1.87 10.91 -3.92
CA VAL A 286 -0.71 10.68 -3.08
C VAL A 286 -0.68 11.73 -1.95
N TYR A 287 -0.55 11.27 -0.70
CA TYR A 287 -0.70 12.13 0.50
C TYR A 287 0.62 12.75 0.94
N PRO A 288 0.76 14.07 1.09
CA PRO A 288 2.01 14.67 1.55
C PRO A 288 2.40 14.17 2.95
N GLY A 289 3.69 13.87 3.14
CA GLY A 289 4.28 13.59 4.45
C GLY A 289 3.81 12.28 5.10
N ASN A 290 3.24 11.34 4.34
CA ASN A 290 2.83 10.04 4.88
C ASN A 290 1.87 10.15 6.08
N SER A 291 1.00 11.15 6.04
CA SER A 291 0.17 11.53 7.18
C SER A 291 -1.30 11.55 6.80
N TYR A 292 -2.10 10.84 7.58
CA TYR A 292 -3.55 10.76 7.51
C TYR A 292 -4.11 10.26 8.84
N ASP A 293 -5.36 10.61 9.12
CA ASP A 293 -6.19 10.09 10.21
C ASP A 293 -7.54 9.60 9.68
N ASP A 294 -8.41 9.10 10.58
CA ASP A 294 -9.76 8.66 10.20
C ASP A 294 -10.55 9.78 9.50
N THR A 295 -10.42 11.02 9.99
CA THR A 295 -11.05 12.22 9.40
C THR A 295 -10.60 12.44 7.96
N ALA A 296 -9.29 12.43 7.70
CA ALA A 296 -8.71 12.64 6.39
C ALA A 296 -9.20 11.57 5.41
N LEU A 297 -9.17 10.29 5.80
CA LEU A 297 -9.66 9.19 4.97
C LEU A 297 -11.15 9.37 4.63
N ASP A 298 -11.96 9.86 5.57
CA ASP A 298 -13.39 10.15 5.35
C ASP A 298 -13.66 11.27 4.35
N VAL A 299 -12.74 12.23 4.24
CA VAL A 299 -12.79 13.28 3.22
C VAL A 299 -12.27 12.78 1.88
N ILE A 300 -11.13 12.09 1.87
CA ILE A 300 -10.43 11.64 0.65
C ILE A 300 -11.31 10.69 -0.16
N GLN A 301 -11.99 9.75 0.51
CA GLN A 301 -12.90 8.80 -0.15
C GLN A 301 -14.06 9.47 -0.90
N LYS A 302 -14.32 10.77 -0.70
CA LYS A 302 -15.35 11.52 -1.45
C LYS A 302 -14.85 11.90 -2.86
N TYR A 303 -13.53 11.92 -3.09
CA TYR A 303 -12.88 12.48 -4.29
C TYR A 303 -11.99 11.46 -5.04
N HIS A 304 -11.41 10.48 -4.33
CA HIS A 304 -10.51 9.49 -4.92
C HIS A 304 -10.86 8.06 -4.50
N TYR A 305 -10.65 7.10 -5.40
CA TYR A 305 -10.94 5.69 -5.15
C TYR A 305 -9.78 4.97 -4.48
N MET A 306 -8.55 5.30 -4.86
CA MET A 306 -7.33 4.67 -4.35
C MET A 306 -6.26 5.74 -4.11
N GLY A 307 -5.36 5.48 -3.17
CA GLY A 307 -4.31 6.40 -2.79
C GLY A 307 -3.64 5.96 -1.50
N GLY A 308 -2.73 6.77 -1.01
CA GLY A 308 -2.07 6.48 0.24
C GLY A 308 -0.62 6.87 0.27
N MET A 309 -0.12 6.87 1.49
CA MET A 309 1.28 6.78 1.80
C MET A 309 1.35 6.04 3.13
N ASN A 310 1.94 4.85 3.12
CA ASN A 310 2.61 4.25 4.27
C ASN A 310 4.06 3.98 3.84
N GLN A 311 4.96 4.93 4.08
CA GLN A 311 6.35 4.93 3.63
C GLN A 311 7.28 4.25 4.63
N SER A 312 8.19 3.45 4.08
CA SER A 312 9.27 2.80 4.82
C SER A 312 10.59 3.01 4.09
N GLY A 313 11.67 3.28 4.84
CA GLY A 313 13.04 3.25 4.31
C GLY A 313 13.57 1.84 4.04
N ASN A 314 12.69 0.83 4.02
CA ASN A 314 12.99 -0.56 3.77
C ASN A 314 11.85 -1.21 2.96
N ILE A 315 12.00 -2.47 2.58
CA ILE A 315 11.03 -3.27 1.82
C ILE A 315 9.64 -3.16 2.47
N ASN A 316 8.64 -2.77 1.68
CA ASN A 316 7.26 -2.54 2.12
C ASN A 316 6.28 -2.88 0.99
N THR A 317 6.15 -4.18 0.70
CA THR A 317 5.33 -4.70 -0.39
C THR A 317 3.91 -5.05 0.09
N THR A 318 2.96 -5.20 -0.83
CA THR A 318 1.57 -5.57 -0.52
C THR A 318 1.02 -6.58 -1.52
N GLY A 319 0.10 -7.44 -1.10
CA GLY A 319 -0.76 -8.17 -2.04
C GLY A 319 -1.65 -7.19 -2.83
N VAL A 320 -2.00 -7.55 -4.07
CA VAL A 320 -2.77 -6.69 -5.02
C VAL A 320 -4.28 -6.69 -4.78
N HIS A 321 -4.74 -7.48 -3.83
CA HIS A 321 -6.15 -7.84 -3.67
C HIS A 321 -6.70 -7.49 -2.28
N GLY A 322 -5.86 -7.59 -1.25
CA GLY A 322 -6.27 -7.51 0.14
C GLY A 322 -6.06 -6.15 0.81
N PHE A 323 -5.62 -5.10 0.12
CA PHE A 323 -5.29 -3.82 0.74
C PHE A 323 -6.50 -2.89 0.92
N ASP A 324 -6.38 -1.93 1.84
CA ASP A 324 -7.28 -0.76 1.94
C ASP A 324 -6.98 0.21 0.80
N PRO A 325 -7.96 0.53 -0.07
CA PRO A 325 -7.73 1.39 -1.23
C PRO A 325 -7.04 2.72 -0.91
N LEU A 326 -7.22 3.28 0.28
CA LEU A 326 -6.69 4.60 0.64
C LEU A 326 -5.48 4.56 1.58
N VAL A 327 -4.89 3.37 1.80
CA VAL A 327 -3.73 3.16 2.68
C VAL A 327 -2.71 2.24 2.01
N LEU A 328 -2.16 2.69 0.88
CA LEU A 328 -1.13 1.95 0.15
C LEU A 328 0.26 2.07 0.80
N PRO A 329 0.97 0.94 1.04
CA PRO A 329 2.37 0.97 1.46
C PRO A 329 3.31 1.31 0.31
N ARG A 330 4.41 1.99 0.64
CA ARG A 330 5.47 2.39 -0.28
C ARG A 330 6.85 2.22 0.37
N THR A 331 7.85 2.01 -0.46
CA THR A 331 9.27 2.00 -0.09
C THR A 331 9.94 3.26 -0.65
N ILE A 332 10.70 3.95 0.20
CA ILE A 332 11.47 5.14 -0.20
C ILE A 332 12.60 4.71 -1.14
N GLY A 333 12.64 5.31 -2.32
CA GLY A 333 13.57 5.00 -3.41
C GLY A 333 14.95 5.64 -3.28
N GLU A 334 15.45 5.85 -2.05
CA GLU A 334 16.76 6.47 -1.79
C GLU A 334 17.93 5.48 -1.93
N ASN A 335 17.67 4.18 -1.77
CA ASN A 335 18.70 3.15 -1.69
C ASN A 335 18.51 2.09 -2.78
N LEU A 336 19.48 2.00 -3.70
CA LEU A 336 19.45 1.06 -4.83
C LEU A 336 19.34 -0.40 -4.40
N GLU A 337 20.05 -0.81 -3.34
CA GLU A 337 20.06 -2.22 -2.92
C GLU A 337 18.73 -2.60 -2.27
N ILE A 338 18.13 -1.71 -1.48
CA ILE A 338 16.78 -1.91 -0.94
C ILE A 338 15.76 -1.95 -2.08
N SER A 339 15.86 -1.07 -3.09
CA SER A 339 14.95 -1.10 -4.24
C SER A 339 15.09 -2.38 -5.06
N LYS A 340 16.30 -2.93 -5.24
CA LYS A 340 16.48 -4.25 -5.87
C LYS A 340 15.87 -5.36 -5.02
N GLN A 341 16.03 -5.32 -3.70
CA GLN A 341 15.38 -6.30 -2.82
C GLN A 341 13.85 -6.24 -2.90
N VAL A 342 13.25 -5.07 -3.11
CA VAL A 342 11.82 -4.96 -3.41
C VAL A 342 11.49 -5.70 -4.71
N VAL A 343 12.29 -5.50 -5.77
CA VAL A 343 12.12 -6.20 -7.05
C VAL A 343 12.23 -7.72 -6.89
N ASP A 344 13.26 -8.20 -6.18
CA ASP A 344 13.51 -9.63 -5.93
C ASP A 344 12.36 -10.26 -5.12
N ASN A 345 11.88 -9.57 -4.08
CA ASN A 345 10.76 -10.07 -3.27
C ASN A 345 9.45 -10.09 -4.07
N VAL A 346 9.24 -9.10 -4.94
CA VAL A 346 8.07 -9.02 -5.81
C VAL A 346 8.08 -10.15 -6.85
N GLU A 347 9.21 -10.42 -7.49
CA GLU A 347 9.39 -11.56 -8.39
C GLU A 347 9.11 -12.88 -7.66
N LYS A 348 9.76 -13.09 -6.51
CA LYS A 348 9.71 -14.36 -5.79
C LYS A 348 8.36 -14.65 -5.14
N TYR A 349 7.69 -13.63 -4.60
CA TYR A 349 6.49 -13.80 -3.78
C TYR A 349 5.22 -13.26 -4.42
N LEU A 350 5.28 -12.77 -5.66
CA LEU A 350 4.14 -12.30 -6.44
C LEU A 350 3.33 -11.23 -5.68
N ASN A 351 4.04 -10.28 -5.09
CA ASN A 351 3.44 -9.12 -4.42
C ASN A 351 3.57 -7.87 -5.32
N CYS A 352 3.09 -6.74 -4.83
CA CYS A 352 3.27 -5.42 -5.45
C CYS A 352 4.23 -4.58 -4.60
N GLY A 353 5.26 -4.02 -5.23
CA GLY A 353 6.16 -3.04 -4.63
C GLY A 353 5.89 -1.66 -5.20
N ILE A 354 5.72 -0.65 -4.33
CA ILE A 354 5.56 0.74 -4.75
C ILE A 354 6.81 1.49 -4.32
N LEU A 355 7.65 1.86 -5.27
CA LEU A 355 8.87 2.64 -5.04
C LEU A 355 8.55 4.12 -5.23
N ASN A 356 8.79 4.93 -4.21
CA ASN A 356 8.56 6.38 -4.29
C ASN A 356 9.86 7.15 -4.50
N PHE A 357 9.77 8.20 -5.31
CA PHE A 357 10.85 9.12 -5.65
C PHE A 357 10.31 10.56 -5.65
N HIS A 358 11.18 11.53 -5.41
CA HIS A 358 10.88 12.96 -5.49
C HIS A 358 11.87 13.62 -6.47
N ASP A 359 12.32 14.85 -6.18
CA ASP A 359 13.40 15.45 -6.95
C ASP A 359 14.72 14.66 -6.75
N PHE A 360 15.52 14.54 -7.81
CA PHE A 360 16.86 13.93 -7.72
C PHE A 360 17.83 14.67 -6.79
N GLU A 361 17.53 15.93 -6.43
CA GLU A 361 18.27 16.69 -5.43
C GLU A 361 17.86 16.38 -3.98
N ASN A 362 16.77 15.64 -3.76
CA ASN A 362 16.33 15.26 -2.42
C ASN A 362 17.10 14.03 -1.90
N ASP A 363 17.38 14.02 -0.59
CA ASP A 363 18.07 12.91 0.07
C ASP A 363 17.25 11.60 0.08
N ASP A 364 15.93 11.69 -0.09
CA ASP A 364 15.00 10.56 -0.12
C ASP A 364 14.80 9.96 -1.54
N THR A 365 15.67 10.35 -2.48
CA THR A 365 15.67 9.90 -3.87
C THR A 365 17.08 9.50 -4.29
N MET A 366 17.24 8.29 -4.83
CA MET A 366 18.56 7.83 -5.25
C MET A 366 19.13 8.68 -6.40
N PRO A 367 20.47 8.79 -6.53
CA PRO A 367 21.09 9.52 -7.62
C PRO A 367 20.65 8.99 -9.00
N VAL A 368 20.61 9.87 -10.01
CA VAL A 368 20.22 9.54 -11.40
C VAL A 368 20.92 8.29 -11.94
N ALA A 369 22.22 8.13 -11.68
CA ALA A 369 22.98 6.99 -12.16
C ALA A 369 22.50 5.66 -11.56
N ASP A 370 22.07 5.67 -10.30
CA ASP A 370 21.56 4.49 -9.60
C ASP A 370 20.11 4.22 -10.01
N TYR A 371 19.29 5.25 -10.19
CA TYR A 371 17.94 5.10 -10.75
C TYR A 371 17.96 4.40 -12.12
N LYS A 372 18.90 4.77 -13.00
CA LYS A 372 19.07 4.10 -14.29
C LYS A 372 19.49 2.64 -14.17
N LYS A 373 20.28 2.29 -13.14
CA LYS A 373 20.62 0.90 -12.84
C LYS A 373 19.41 0.13 -12.32
N LEU A 374 18.57 0.76 -11.50
CA LEU A 374 17.31 0.17 -11.03
C LEU A 374 16.37 -0.14 -12.19
N LEU A 375 16.14 0.80 -13.11
CA LEU A 375 15.27 0.54 -14.28
C LEU A 375 15.83 -0.58 -15.16
N ALA A 376 17.15 -0.61 -15.38
CA ALA A 376 17.77 -1.72 -16.08
C ALA A 376 17.65 -3.05 -15.31
N TYR A 377 17.67 -3.03 -13.97
CA TYR A 377 17.47 -4.22 -13.17
C TYR A 377 16.05 -4.76 -13.31
N ILE A 378 15.05 -3.88 -13.23
CA ILE A 378 13.64 -4.21 -13.43
C ILE A 378 13.42 -4.84 -14.82
N ASP A 379 13.91 -4.18 -15.88
CA ASP A 379 13.79 -4.68 -17.27
C ASP A 379 14.41 -6.07 -17.48
N ASN A 380 15.48 -6.39 -16.74
CA ASN A 380 16.16 -7.69 -16.82
C ASN A 380 15.60 -8.76 -15.87
N THR A 381 14.64 -8.42 -15.00
CA THR A 381 14.05 -9.36 -14.05
C THR A 381 12.84 -10.04 -14.68
N SER A 382 12.79 -11.36 -14.61
CA SER A 382 11.65 -12.14 -15.09
C SER A 382 10.43 -11.99 -14.20
N ASP A 383 9.24 -12.35 -14.72
CA ASP A 383 8.03 -12.53 -13.93
C ASP A 383 7.58 -11.32 -13.07
N ILE A 384 8.04 -10.12 -13.45
CA ILE A 384 7.54 -8.85 -12.95
C ILE A 384 6.96 -7.99 -14.06
N GLU A 385 6.07 -7.08 -13.70
CA GLU A 385 5.47 -6.10 -14.60
C GLU A 385 5.44 -4.73 -13.92
N VAL A 386 5.86 -3.67 -14.62
CA VAL A 386 5.69 -2.30 -14.13
C VAL A 386 4.32 -1.79 -14.52
N ILE A 387 3.56 -1.32 -13.54
CA ILE A 387 2.15 -0.95 -13.69
C ILE A 387 1.85 0.43 -13.10
N THR A 388 0.65 0.93 -13.41
CA THR A 388 0.11 2.20 -12.89
C THR A 388 -0.84 1.98 -11.69
N PHE A 389 -1.34 3.07 -11.08
CA PHE A 389 -2.42 2.97 -10.09
C PHE A 389 -3.74 2.51 -10.71
N SER A 390 -4.05 2.92 -11.94
CA SER A 390 -5.16 2.36 -12.72
C SER A 390 -5.12 0.82 -12.78
N ASP A 391 -3.98 0.24 -13.09
CA ASP A 391 -3.82 -1.21 -13.20
C ASP A 391 -3.98 -1.92 -11.85
N LEU A 392 -3.33 -1.39 -10.80
CA LEU A 392 -3.49 -1.91 -9.43
C LEU A 392 -4.95 -1.83 -8.98
N TRP A 393 -5.63 -0.73 -9.29
CA TRP A 393 -7.04 -0.56 -8.99
C TRP A 393 -7.92 -1.56 -9.75
N ARG A 394 -7.60 -1.86 -11.01
CA ARG A 394 -8.30 -2.88 -11.81
C ARG A 394 -8.17 -4.26 -11.18
N MET A 395 -6.96 -4.66 -10.78
CA MET A 395 -6.73 -5.90 -10.04
C MET A 395 -7.49 -5.93 -8.72
N ARG A 396 -7.51 -4.81 -7.99
CA ARG A 396 -8.21 -4.70 -6.72
C ARG A 396 -9.73 -4.89 -6.85
N ARG A 397 -10.29 -4.46 -7.98
CA ARG A 397 -11.73 -4.56 -8.31
C ARG A 397 -12.13 -5.86 -8.98
N ALA A 398 -11.17 -6.61 -9.52
CA ALA A 398 -11.44 -7.91 -10.14
C ALA A 398 -12.16 -8.81 -9.12
N LYS A 399 -13.23 -9.48 -9.57
CA LYS A 399 -14.00 -10.37 -8.70
C LYS A 399 -13.09 -11.48 -8.20
N GLN A 400 -12.97 -11.57 -6.87
CA GLN A 400 -12.33 -12.67 -6.15
C GLN A 400 -13.38 -13.65 -5.68
#